data_AF-A0A2J8AJN5-F1
#
_entry.id   AF-A0A2J8AJN5-F1
#
_cell.length_a   1.000
_cell.length_b   1.000
_cell.length_c   1.000
_cell.angle_alpha   90.00
_cell.angle_beta   90.00
_cell.angle_gamma   90.00
#
_symmetry.space_group_name_H-M   'P 1'
#
loop_
_entity.id
_entity.type
_entity.pdbx_description
1 polymer ?
#
loop_
_entity_poly.entity_id
_entity_poly.type
_entity_poly.pdbx_seq_one_letter_code
_entity_poly.pdbx_strand_id
1 'polypeptide(L)'
;MEFWRLLEKPLQHKTLMVKLLRNIESGHFAVPKALDVLTRYRTEPVSLSISEPAKDDPVALDSFQGPLARRFTQRQMQLMRAGASKAAAFELAEVEFSEKLQQLRSRQLGAMGSSPLELMQQQEQEQLDAGLEALAQQRLPAPAPRK
;
A
#
# COMPACT_ATOMS: atom_id res chain seq x y z
N MET A 1 -44.22 12.38 -5.95
CA MET A 1 -43.18 13.15 -5.21
C MET A 1 -41.84 12.55 -5.62
N GLU A 2 -41.01 13.27 -6.38
CA GLU A 2 -39.73 12.75 -6.86
C GLU A 2 -38.62 13.06 -5.85
N PHE A 3 -38.26 12.07 -5.02
CA PHE A 3 -37.33 12.27 -3.89
C PHE A 3 -35.87 12.51 -4.34
N TRP A 4 -35.52 12.13 -5.57
CA TRP A 4 -34.17 12.25 -6.12
C TRP A 4 -33.68 13.65 -6.36
N ARG A 5 -34.59 14.61 -6.57
CA ARG A 5 -34.22 16.00 -6.85
C ARG A 5 -33.61 16.71 -5.64
N LEU A 6 -33.76 16.15 -4.44
CA LEU A 6 -33.17 16.65 -3.20
C LEU A 6 -31.67 16.32 -3.05
N LEU A 7 -31.12 15.48 -3.92
CA LEU A 7 -29.69 15.18 -3.95
C LEU A 7 -29.01 16.15 -4.95
N GLU A 8 -28.68 17.35 -4.47
CA GLU A 8 -28.18 18.52 -5.22
C GLU A 8 -26.90 18.34 -6.06
N LYS A 9 -26.31 17.15 -6.17
CA LYS A 9 -25.17 16.91 -7.07
C LYS A 9 -25.29 15.55 -7.74
N PRO A 10 -25.08 15.45 -9.07
CA PRO A 10 -24.97 14.17 -9.74
C PRO A 10 -23.60 13.55 -9.40
N LEU A 11 -23.45 13.09 -8.17
CA LEU A 11 -22.40 12.14 -7.82
C LEU A 11 -22.73 10.87 -8.60
N GLN A 12 -21.99 10.63 -9.68
CA GLN A 12 -22.12 9.43 -10.53
C GLN A 12 -21.82 8.11 -9.80
N HIS A 13 -21.69 8.14 -8.48
CA HIS A 13 -21.47 6.96 -7.66
C HIS A 13 -22.82 6.41 -7.21
N LYS A 14 -23.07 5.18 -7.65
CA LYS A 14 -24.20 4.30 -7.34
C LYS A 14 -24.26 4.00 -5.83
N THR A 15 -24.56 4.98 -4.99
CA THR A 15 -24.67 4.78 -3.55
C THR A 15 -25.80 3.80 -3.24
N LEU A 16 -25.65 3.01 -2.18
CA LEU A 16 -26.68 2.06 -1.75
C LEU A 16 -28.01 2.76 -1.46
N MET A 17 -27.97 4.00 -0.95
CA MET A 17 -29.16 4.82 -0.75
C MET A 17 -29.92 5.08 -2.05
N VAL A 18 -29.19 5.35 -3.15
CA VAL A 18 -29.80 5.58 -4.47
C VAL A 18 -30.35 4.30 -5.10
N LYS A 19 -29.82 3.14 -4.75
CA LYS A 19 -30.45 1.87 -5.15
C LYS A 19 -31.71 1.59 -4.32
N LEU A 20 -31.64 1.84 -3.01
CA LEU A 20 -32.74 1.58 -2.08
C LEU A 20 -33.96 2.43 -2.42
N LEU A 21 -33.79 3.74 -2.52
CA LEU A 21 -34.88 4.66 -2.84
C LEU A 21 -35.51 4.32 -4.22
N ARG A 22 -34.73 3.80 -5.19
CA ARG A 22 -35.24 3.44 -6.54
C ARG A 22 -36.08 2.18 -6.51
N ASN A 23 -35.68 1.23 -5.68
CA ASN A 23 -36.42 -0.01 -5.49
C ASN A 23 -37.70 0.19 -4.67
N ILE A 24 -37.74 1.21 -3.81
CA ILE A 24 -38.96 1.63 -3.10
C ILE A 24 -39.93 2.29 -4.08
N GLU A 25 -39.45 3.21 -4.92
CA GLU A 25 -40.28 3.87 -5.93
C GLU A 25 -40.85 2.91 -6.97
N SER A 26 -40.10 1.87 -7.35
CA SER A 26 -40.61 0.81 -8.24
C SER A 26 -41.62 -0.13 -7.57
N GLY A 27 -41.91 0.07 -6.27
CA GLY A 27 -42.84 -0.76 -5.50
C GLY A 27 -42.32 -2.17 -5.19
N HIS A 28 -41.04 -2.43 -5.41
CA HIS A 28 -40.44 -3.76 -5.21
C HIS A 28 -40.19 -4.07 -3.72
N PHE A 29 -40.08 -3.04 -2.87
CA PHE A 29 -39.91 -3.16 -1.43
C PHE A 29 -40.83 -2.20 -0.67
N ALA A 30 -41.29 -2.64 0.51
CA ALA A 30 -41.91 -1.75 1.49
C ALA A 30 -40.87 -0.79 2.09
N VAL A 31 -41.32 0.42 2.46
CA VAL A 31 -40.47 1.46 3.06
C VAL A 31 -39.90 0.95 4.40
N PRO A 32 -38.56 0.82 4.54
CA PRO A 32 -37.97 0.40 5.81
C PRO A 32 -38.18 1.48 6.87
N LYS A 33 -38.50 1.09 8.12
CA LYS A 33 -38.62 2.03 9.26
C LYS A 33 -37.35 2.86 9.51
N ALA A 34 -36.20 2.30 9.15
CA ALA A 34 -34.91 2.98 9.26
C ALA A 34 -34.69 4.08 8.19
N LEU A 35 -35.53 4.17 7.16
CA LEU A 35 -35.40 5.19 6.12
C LEU A 35 -35.52 6.61 6.69
N ASP A 36 -36.42 6.81 7.66
CA ASP A 36 -36.60 8.10 8.33
C ASP A 36 -35.36 8.55 9.11
N VAL A 37 -34.62 7.59 9.67
CA VAL A 37 -33.37 7.87 10.38
C VAL A 37 -32.28 8.22 9.37
N LEU A 38 -32.22 7.49 8.26
CA LEU A 38 -31.24 7.69 7.20
C LEU A 38 -31.43 9.00 6.42
N THR A 39 -32.67 9.49 6.30
CA THR A 39 -32.96 10.78 5.67
C THR A 39 -32.71 11.95 6.62
N ARG A 40 -32.93 11.78 7.93
CA ARG A 40 -32.65 12.81 8.95
C ARG A 40 -31.16 12.94 9.27
N TYR A 41 -30.46 11.82 9.37
CA TYR A 41 -29.03 11.78 9.69
C TYR A 41 -28.27 11.39 8.43
N ARG A 42 -28.01 12.38 7.58
CA ARG A 42 -27.14 12.21 6.42
C ARG A 42 -25.77 11.81 6.95
N THR A 43 -25.34 10.57 6.66
CA THR A 43 -23.99 10.15 6.98
C THR A 43 -23.03 11.00 6.18
N GLU A 44 -22.12 11.70 6.87
CA GLU A 44 -20.94 12.28 6.23
C GLU A 44 -20.32 11.21 5.33
N PRO A 45 -19.86 11.56 4.12
CA PRO A 45 -19.14 10.61 3.30
C PRO A 45 -17.95 10.16 4.14
N VAL A 46 -18.00 8.90 4.60
CA VAL A 46 -16.84 8.28 5.21
C VAL A 46 -15.84 8.25 4.07
N SER A 47 -14.89 9.18 4.13
CA SER A 47 -13.61 9.09 3.45
C SER A 47 -12.95 7.85 4.02
N LEU A 48 -13.41 6.69 3.57
CA LEU A 48 -12.64 5.48 3.64
C LEU A 48 -11.39 5.85 2.85
N SER A 49 -10.37 6.30 3.58
CA SER A 49 -8.99 6.04 3.23
C SER A 49 -8.88 4.52 3.20
N ILE A 50 -9.46 3.91 2.17
CA ILE A 50 -8.93 2.72 1.56
C ILE A 50 -7.49 3.17 1.35
N SER A 51 -6.60 2.69 2.24
CA SER A 51 -5.18 2.72 1.98
C SER A 51 -5.06 2.01 0.66
N GLU A 52 -5.03 2.78 -0.42
CA GLU A 52 -4.86 2.24 -1.74
C GLU A 52 -3.60 1.38 -1.67
N PRO A 53 -3.64 0.12 -2.12
CA PRO A 53 -2.40 -0.62 -2.27
C PRO A 53 -1.48 0.25 -3.13
N ALA A 54 -0.31 0.56 -2.60
CA ALA A 54 0.69 1.47 -3.13
C ALA A 54 0.53 1.72 -4.64
N LYS A 55 0.15 2.95 -4.99
CA LYS A 55 -0.09 3.48 -6.34
C LYS A 55 1.17 3.55 -7.22
N ASP A 56 2.19 2.75 -6.94
CA ASP A 56 3.48 2.86 -7.63
C ASP A 56 3.59 1.95 -8.86
N ASP A 57 2.59 1.11 -9.14
CA ASP A 57 2.50 0.40 -10.42
C ASP A 57 1.16 0.71 -11.09
N PRO A 58 1.14 1.25 -12.33
CA PRO A 58 -0.09 1.29 -13.11
C PRO A 58 -0.53 -0.15 -13.32
N VAL A 59 -1.65 -0.53 -12.69
CA VAL A 59 -2.36 -1.76 -13.02
C VAL A 59 -2.84 -1.60 -14.46
N ALA A 60 -2.03 -2.07 -15.42
CA ALA A 60 -2.41 -2.12 -16.81
C ALA A 60 -3.71 -2.94 -16.88
N LEU A 61 -4.82 -2.27 -17.20
CA LEU A 61 -6.13 -2.90 -17.37
C LEU A 61 -6.11 -3.95 -18.51
N ASP A 62 -5.07 -3.94 -19.34
CA ASP A 62 -4.80 -4.91 -20.41
C ASP A 62 -3.96 -6.12 -19.96
N SER A 63 -3.44 -6.10 -18.72
CA SER A 63 -2.70 -7.25 -18.20
C SER A 63 -3.68 -8.29 -17.64
N PHE A 64 -3.79 -9.42 -18.34
CA PHE A 64 -4.51 -10.62 -17.87
C PHE A 64 -3.91 -11.23 -16.58
N GLN A 65 -2.86 -10.62 -16.02
CA GLN A 65 -2.21 -11.06 -14.80
C GLN A 65 -2.64 -10.16 -13.64
N GLY A 66 -3.44 -10.69 -12.72
CA GLY A 66 -3.85 -9.98 -11.53
C GLY A 66 -2.66 -9.54 -10.65
N PRO A 67 -2.89 -8.61 -9.70
CA PRO A 67 -1.84 -8.05 -8.83
C PRO A 67 -1.00 -9.14 -8.15
N LEU A 68 0.31 -8.89 -7.97
CA LEU A 68 1.24 -9.88 -7.40
C LEU A 68 0.74 -10.41 -6.05
N ALA A 69 0.26 -9.51 -5.17
CA ALA A 69 -0.31 -9.87 -3.87
C ALA A 69 -1.52 -10.83 -3.99
N ARG A 70 -2.36 -10.64 -5.02
CA ARG A 70 -3.51 -11.52 -5.28
C ARG A 70 -3.06 -12.91 -5.74
N ARG A 71 -2.02 -12.98 -6.56
CA ARG A 71 -1.45 -14.26 -7.02
C ARG A 71 -0.76 -15.01 -5.88
N PHE A 72 -0.03 -14.30 -5.03
CA PHE A 72 0.62 -14.85 -3.85
C PHE A 72 -0.41 -15.47 -2.88
N THR A 73 -1.43 -14.68 -2.51
CA THR A 73 -2.50 -15.16 -1.62
C THR A 73 -3.29 -16.32 -2.22
N GLN A 74 -3.56 -16.29 -3.53
CA GLN A 74 -4.21 -17.40 -4.23
C GLN A 74 -3.36 -18.68 -4.16
N ARG A 75 -2.04 -18.57 -4.33
CA ARG A 75 -1.12 -19.72 -4.24
C ARG A 75 -1.02 -20.27 -2.82
N GLN A 76 -0.89 -19.39 -1.82
CA GLN A 76 -0.89 -19.80 -0.41
C GLN A 76 -2.18 -20.56 -0.06
N MET A 77 -3.33 -20.08 -0.52
CA MET A 77 -4.62 -20.76 -0.30
C MET A 77 -4.71 -22.11 -1.02
N GLN A 78 -4.11 -22.25 -2.21
CA GLN A 78 -4.03 -23.55 -2.90
C GLN A 78 -3.19 -24.56 -2.11
N LEU A 79 -2.03 -24.14 -1.58
CA LEU A 79 -1.15 -24.99 -0.78
C LEU A 79 -1.83 -25.41 0.53
N MET A 80 -2.55 -24.49 1.18
CA MET A 80 -3.34 -24.80 2.36
C MET A 80 -4.47 -25.80 2.07
N ARG A 81 -5.14 -25.69 0.91
CA ARG A 81 -6.14 -26.67 0.46
C ARG A 81 -5.54 -28.03 0.15
N ALA A 82 -4.27 -28.08 -0.27
CA ALA A 82 -3.53 -29.32 -0.48
C ALA A 82 -3.02 -29.95 0.84
N GLY A 83 -3.32 -29.34 2.00
CA GLY A 83 -2.98 -29.88 3.32
C GLY A 83 -1.72 -29.29 3.94
N ALA A 84 -1.06 -28.30 3.31
CA ALA A 84 0.07 -27.62 3.91
C ALA A 84 -0.38 -26.73 5.10
N SER A 85 0.44 -26.66 6.14
CA SER A 85 0.22 -25.71 7.23
C SER A 85 0.35 -24.27 6.71
N LYS A 86 -0.29 -23.30 7.38
CA LYS A 86 -0.23 -21.89 6.95
C LYS A 86 1.20 -21.36 6.82
N ALA A 87 2.09 -21.77 7.74
CA ALA A 87 3.51 -21.38 7.72
C ALA A 87 4.23 -22.02 6.52
N ALA A 88 4.10 -23.33 6.32
CA ALA A 88 4.73 -24.02 5.19
C ALA A 88 4.19 -23.52 3.83
N ALA A 89 2.88 -23.26 3.73
CA ALA A 89 2.26 -22.69 2.54
C ALA A 89 2.75 -21.27 2.23
N PHE A 90 3.11 -20.50 3.26
CA PHE A 90 3.69 -19.17 3.10
C PHE A 90 5.12 -19.26 2.60
N GLU A 91 5.98 -20.05 3.25
CA GLU A 91 7.38 -20.22 2.85
C GLU A 91 7.52 -20.76 1.43
N LEU A 92 6.71 -21.76 1.05
CA LEU A 92 6.70 -22.30 -0.30
C LEU A 92 6.25 -21.25 -1.34
N ALA A 93 5.21 -20.47 -1.03
CA ALA A 93 4.77 -19.38 -1.89
C ALA A 93 5.83 -18.25 -1.95
N GLU A 94 6.56 -18.00 -0.88
CA GLU A 94 7.63 -17.00 -0.83
C GLU A 94 8.81 -17.41 -1.70
N VAL A 95 9.22 -18.68 -1.66
CA VAL A 95 10.27 -19.22 -2.55
C VAL A 95 9.84 -19.09 -4.02
N GLU A 96 8.60 -19.47 -4.36
CA GLU A 96 8.07 -19.38 -5.73
C GLU A 96 7.97 -17.95 -6.27
N PHE A 97 7.77 -16.96 -5.39
CA PHE A 97 7.61 -15.55 -5.77
C PHE A 97 8.82 -14.68 -5.41
N SER A 98 9.90 -15.26 -4.89
CA SER A 98 11.09 -14.58 -4.37
C SER A 98 11.71 -13.61 -5.37
N GLU A 99 11.92 -14.03 -6.62
CA GLU A 99 12.48 -13.18 -7.67
C GLU A 99 11.60 -11.95 -7.96
N LYS A 100 10.28 -12.13 -7.99
CA LYS A 100 9.33 -11.04 -8.26
C LYS A 100 9.20 -10.10 -7.06
N LEU A 101 9.26 -10.63 -5.85
CA LEU A 101 9.29 -9.84 -4.61
C LEU A 101 10.60 -9.06 -4.49
N GLN A 102 11.73 -9.65 -4.88
CA GLN A 102 13.02 -8.96 -4.95
C GLN A 102 13.01 -7.86 -6.01
N GLN A 103 12.42 -8.10 -7.18
CA GLN A 103 12.25 -7.07 -8.21
C GLN A 103 11.34 -5.93 -7.74
N LEU A 104 10.27 -6.21 -7.01
CA LEU A 104 9.45 -5.15 -6.40
C LEU A 104 10.20 -4.41 -5.31
N ARG A 105 10.97 -5.11 -4.46
CA ARG A 105 11.78 -4.49 -3.42
C ARG A 105 12.87 -3.60 -4.04
N SER A 106 13.56 -4.04 -5.09
CA SER A 106 14.57 -3.25 -5.78
C SER A 106 13.96 -2.08 -6.56
N ARG A 107 12.76 -2.23 -7.11
CA ARG A 107 12.00 -1.11 -7.71
C ARG A 107 11.49 -0.13 -6.69
N GLN A 108 11.01 -0.56 -5.53
CA GLN A 108 10.63 0.34 -4.44
C GLN A 108 11.84 1.07 -3.88
N LEU A 109 12.97 0.37 -3.69
CA LEU A 109 14.23 0.98 -3.27
C LEU A 109 14.81 1.90 -4.36
N GLY A 110 14.64 1.58 -5.64
CA GLY A 110 15.08 2.40 -6.77
C GLY A 110 14.14 3.56 -7.11
N ALA A 111 12.84 3.43 -6.85
CA ALA A 111 11.83 4.49 -6.99
C ALA A 111 11.83 5.43 -5.78
N MET A 112 12.28 4.96 -4.62
CA MET A 112 12.83 5.80 -3.56
C MET A 112 14.28 6.18 -3.91
N GLY A 113 14.49 6.81 -5.06
CA GLY A 113 15.79 7.39 -5.40
C GLY A 113 16.26 8.23 -4.22
N SER A 114 17.37 7.82 -3.60
CA SER A 114 17.97 8.41 -2.40
C SER A 114 16.94 8.74 -1.31
N SER A 115 16.56 7.78 -0.48
CA SER A 115 15.86 8.16 0.74
C SER A 115 16.75 9.18 1.49
N PRO A 116 16.21 10.28 2.02
CA PRO A 116 17.02 11.27 2.75
C PRO A 116 17.83 10.64 3.88
N LEU A 117 17.39 9.47 4.38
CA LEU A 117 18.09 8.66 5.36
C LEU A 117 19.38 8.02 4.81
N GLU A 118 19.37 7.49 3.58
CA GLU A 118 20.56 6.92 2.93
C GLU A 118 21.60 8.01 2.63
N LEU A 119 21.14 9.20 2.20
CA LEU A 119 22.03 10.34 1.98
C LEU A 119 22.64 10.81 3.31
N MET A 120 21.84 10.84 4.39
CA MET A 120 22.34 11.14 5.74
C MET A 120 23.36 10.11 6.21
N GLN A 121 23.09 8.83 5.99
CA GLN A 121 23.97 7.74 6.39
C GLN A 121 25.29 7.77 5.60
N GLN A 122 25.23 8.10 4.31
CA GLN A 122 26.42 8.26 3.48
C GLN A 122 27.24 9.47 3.93
N GLN A 123 26.59 10.59 4.28
CA GLN A 123 27.25 11.78 4.79
C GLN A 123 27.88 11.55 6.18
N GLU A 124 27.24 10.76 7.05
CA GLU A 124 27.80 10.34 8.32
C GLU A 124 29.03 9.44 8.11
N GLN A 125 28.96 8.50 7.18
CA GLN A 125 30.09 7.62 6.85
C GLN A 125 31.30 8.42 6.33
N GLU A 126 31.09 9.39 5.44
CA GLU A 126 32.16 10.27 4.95
C GLU A 126 32.78 11.12 6.07
N GLN A 127 31.98 11.60 7.02
CA GLN A 127 32.49 12.35 8.18
C GLN A 127 33.32 11.47 9.11
N LEU A 128 32.89 10.22 9.32
CA LEU A 128 33.64 9.24 10.11
C LEU A 128 34.97 8.88 9.45
N ASP A 129 34.96 8.66 8.14
CA ASP A 129 36.17 8.33 7.38
C ASP A 129 37.17 9.51 7.38
N ALA A 130 36.69 10.74 7.14
CA ALA A 130 37.53 11.94 7.23
C ALA A 130 38.07 12.18 8.66
N GLY A 131 37.26 11.90 9.68
CA GLY A 131 37.68 11.99 11.09
C GLY A 131 38.73 10.94 11.45
N LEU A 132 38.58 9.71 10.95
CA LEU A 132 39.56 8.64 11.11
C LEU A 132 40.87 8.96 10.42
N GLU A 133 40.83 9.52 9.20
CA GLU A 133 42.03 10.00 8.51
C GLU A 133 42.73 11.13 9.27
N ALA A 134 41.98 12.10 9.78
CA ALA A 134 42.53 13.19 10.58
C ALA A 134 43.20 12.68 11.87
N LEU A 135 42.58 11.70 12.54
CA LEU A 135 43.18 11.04 13.72
C LEU A 135 44.42 10.23 13.35
N ALA A 136 44.41 9.54 12.21
CA ALA A 136 45.57 8.81 11.72
C ALA A 136 46.75 9.76 11.42
N GLN A 137 46.48 10.94 10.86
CA GLN A 137 47.47 11.99 10.61
C GLN A 137 48.00 12.61 11.91
N GLN A 138 47.15 12.81 12.92
CA GLN A 138 47.59 13.25 14.25
C GLN A 138 48.40 12.20 15.03
N ARG A 139 48.26 10.92 14.67
CA ARG A 139 48.99 9.80 15.29
C ARG A 139 50.42 9.63 14.78
N LEU A 140 50.90 10.52 13.90
CA LEU A 140 52.30 10.62 13.49
C LEU A 140 52.98 11.85 14.13
N PRO A 141 53.41 11.80 15.41
CA PRO A 141 54.56 12.57 15.82
C PRO A 141 55.82 11.92 15.21
N ALA A 142 56.59 12.73 14.48
CA ALA A 142 57.84 12.34 13.85
C ALA A 142 58.81 11.62 14.83
N PRO A 143 59.55 10.59 14.38
CA PRO A 143 60.68 10.09 15.16
C PRO A 143 61.75 11.17 15.26
N ALA A 144 62.10 11.54 16.50
CA ALA A 144 63.17 12.47 16.79
C ALA A 144 64.49 12.07 16.08
N PRO A 145 65.23 13.02 15.47
CA PRO A 145 66.54 12.73 14.91
C PRO A 145 67.52 12.43 16.05
N ARG A 146 68.02 11.19 16.11
CA ARG A 146 69.19 10.85 16.92
C ARG A 146 70.44 11.34 16.20
N LYS A 147 71.09 12.38 16.74
CA LYS A 147 72.56 12.53 16.78
C LYS A 147 72.95 13.29 18.04
#